data_AF-A0A1I0EZK8-F1
#
_entry.id   AF-A0A1I0EZK8-F1
#
_cell.length_a   1.000
_cell.length_b   1.000
_cell.length_c   1.000
_cell.angle_alpha   90.00
_cell.angle_beta   90.00
_cell.angle_gamma   90.00
#
_symmetry.space_group_name_H-M   'P 1'
#
loop_
_entity.id
_entity.type
_entity.pdbx_description
1 polymer ?
#
loop_
_entity_poly.entity_id
_entity_poly.type
_entity_poly.pdbx_seq_one_letter_code
_entity_poly.pdbx_strand_id
1 'polypeptide(L)'
;MNFWLRVICLLLMPLAAWAEDRPRAGILWNRSGLPATFPLQVKTLPGKDYVVFLVDPDTDDPAIAGYIRGGTFFRLLVPPGNYLLRFAYGTDWRGQDDLFGPDTGWTQIDKPLDFRVIGTSRRSGYLVTLIEENGSMKIVEAAPQDWCQSLRRSSQIREYPKDLPGTTDRDAPKLRYLDQQVQIYDRLCA
;
A
#
# COMPACT_ATOMS: atom_id res chain seq x y z
N MET A 1 -17.95 -67.43 -10.34
CA MET A 1 -19.26 -66.78 -10.18
C MET A 1 -19.41 -66.42 -8.71
N ASN A 2 -19.46 -65.17 -8.24
CA ASN A 2 -19.30 -63.86 -8.84
C ASN A 2 -19.41 -62.85 -7.67
N PHE A 3 -18.78 -61.68 -7.80
CA PHE A 3 -19.15 -60.43 -7.11
C PHE A 3 -18.88 -60.33 -5.60
N TRP A 4 -17.65 -59.99 -5.20
CA TRP A 4 -17.46 -59.02 -4.09
C TRP A 4 -16.13 -58.27 -4.21
N LEU A 5 -15.83 -57.84 -5.44
CA LEU A 5 -14.61 -57.12 -5.80
C LEU A 5 -14.98 -55.86 -6.59
N ARG A 6 -15.89 -55.03 -6.07
CA ARG A 6 -16.34 -53.80 -6.75
C ARG A 6 -16.81 -52.70 -5.79
N VAL A 7 -16.03 -52.29 -4.79
CA VAL A 7 -16.24 -50.96 -4.15
C VAL A 7 -14.92 -50.37 -3.63
N ILE A 8 -13.88 -50.31 -4.47
CA ILE A 8 -12.67 -49.51 -4.19
C ILE A 8 -12.34 -48.76 -5.48
N CYS A 9 -13.05 -47.66 -5.79
CA CYS A 9 -12.66 -46.76 -6.88
C CYS A 9 -13.41 -45.41 -6.91
N LEU A 10 -13.76 -44.80 -5.77
CA LEU A 10 -14.54 -43.54 -5.79
C LEU A 10 -14.07 -42.45 -4.80
N LEU A 11 -12.81 -42.46 -4.36
CA LEU A 11 -12.25 -41.36 -3.55
C LEU A 11 -10.88 -40.90 -4.05
N LEU A 12 -10.77 -40.74 -5.37
CA LEU A 12 -9.75 -39.90 -5.99
C LEU A 12 -10.47 -38.82 -6.79
N MET A 13 -11.32 -38.03 -6.11
CA MET A 13 -11.58 -36.69 -6.61
C MET A 13 -10.28 -35.92 -6.37
N PRO A 14 -9.59 -35.44 -7.41
CA PRO A 14 -8.59 -34.43 -7.18
C PRO A 14 -9.35 -33.27 -6.54
N LEU A 15 -8.98 -32.89 -5.31
CA LEU A 15 -9.27 -31.53 -4.87
C LEU A 15 -8.58 -30.65 -5.90
N ALA A 16 -9.32 -30.22 -6.92
CA ALA A 16 -8.96 -29.06 -7.68
C ALA A 16 -8.94 -27.94 -6.65
N ALA A 17 -7.76 -27.70 -6.07
CA ALA A 17 -7.53 -26.54 -5.25
C ALA A 17 -7.88 -25.36 -6.15
N TRP A 18 -9.01 -24.73 -5.86
CA TRP A 18 -9.48 -23.55 -6.56
C TRP A 18 -8.43 -22.48 -6.30
N ALA A 19 -7.45 -22.36 -7.19
CA ALA A 19 -6.52 -21.25 -7.17
C ALA A 19 -7.37 -20.02 -7.51
N GLU A 20 -7.68 -19.22 -6.50
CA GLU A 20 -8.32 -17.93 -6.70
C GLU A 20 -7.43 -17.07 -7.61
N ASP A 21 -8.02 -16.24 -8.45
CA ASP A 21 -7.24 -15.34 -9.29
C ASP A 21 -6.37 -14.43 -8.42
N ARG A 22 -5.09 -14.29 -8.79
CA ARG A 22 -4.17 -13.44 -8.04
C ARG A 22 -4.71 -12.00 -8.01
N PRO A 23 -4.80 -11.38 -6.83
CA PRO A 23 -5.32 -10.04 -6.71
C PRO A 23 -4.40 -9.03 -7.42
N ARG A 24 -4.95 -7.85 -7.71
CA ARG A 24 -4.13 -6.72 -8.14
C ARG A 24 -3.24 -6.29 -6.98
N ALA A 25 -1.99 -5.94 -7.28
CA ALA A 25 -1.09 -5.38 -6.28
C ALA A 25 -1.71 -4.12 -5.66
N GLY A 26 -1.76 -4.06 -4.34
CA GLY A 26 -2.44 -2.99 -3.61
C GLY A 26 -2.94 -3.45 -2.25
N ILE A 27 -3.90 -2.72 -1.71
CA ILE A 27 -4.54 -3.05 -0.44
C ILE A 27 -5.47 -4.27 -0.61
N LEU A 28 -5.40 -5.22 0.33
CA LEU A 28 -6.37 -6.30 0.43
C LEU A 28 -7.52 -5.87 1.35
N TRP A 29 -7.18 -5.33 2.52
CA TRP A 29 -8.14 -4.79 3.49
C TRP A 29 -7.46 -3.83 4.47
N ASN A 30 -8.25 -2.98 5.12
CA ASN A 30 -7.83 -2.06 6.18
C ASN A 30 -8.86 -2.06 7.30
N ARG A 31 -8.43 -2.44 8.51
CA ARG A 31 -9.26 -2.54 9.73
C ARG A 31 -8.85 -1.52 10.80
N SER A 32 -7.90 -0.63 10.51
CA SER A 32 -7.41 0.37 11.46
C SER A 32 -8.45 1.40 11.89
N GLY A 33 -9.47 1.66 11.05
CA GLY A 33 -10.43 2.75 11.26
C GLY A 33 -9.84 4.15 11.12
N LEU A 34 -8.57 4.27 10.72
CA LEU A 34 -7.83 5.52 10.63
C LEU A 34 -7.48 5.87 9.16
N PRO A 35 -7.32 7.16 8.85
CA PRO A 35 -6.96 7.59 7.50
C PRO A 35 -5.54 7.15 7.15
N ALA A 36 -5.40 6.45 6.02
CA ALA A 36 -4.13 6.00 5.48
C ALA A 36 -3.40 7.16 4.76
N THR A 37 -2.36 7.73 5.37
CA THR A 37 -1.70 8.96 4.87
C THR A 37 -0.18 8.91 4.80
N PHE A 38 0.46 7.92 5.40
CA PHE A 38 1.93 7.78 5.44
C PHE A 38 2.40 6.73 4.42
N PRO A 39 3.46 6.99 3.65
CA PRO A 39 3.88 6.07 2.60
C PRO A 39 4.70 4.91 3.15
N LEU A 40 4.25 3.69 2.86
CA LEU A 40 5.05 2.46 2.92
C LEU A 40 5.42 2.05 1.49
N GLN A 41 6.70 1.82 1.27
CA GLN A 41 7.24 1.32 0.01
C GLN A 41 7.96 0.01 0.25
N VAL A 42 7.78 -0.95 -0.66
CA VAL A 42 8.43 -2.25 -0.56
C VAL A 42 9.11 -2.59 -1.88
N LYS A 43 10.40 -2.93 -1.80
CA LYS A 43 11.21 -3.48 -2.89
C LYS A 43 11.43 -4.96 -2.67
N THR A 44 11.18 -5.73 -3.72
CA THR A 44 11.36 -7.18 -3.73
C THR A 44 11.99 -7.61 -5.05
N LEU A 45 12.66 -8.76 -5.04
CA LEU A 45 13.06 -9.43 -6.28
C LEU A 45 11.84 -10.09 -6.96
N PRO A 46 11.87 -10.26 -8.29
CA PRO A 46 10.85 -11.06 -8.99
C PRO A 46 10.92 -12.53 -8.58
N GLY A 47 9.84 -13.28 -8.83
CA GLY A 47 9.78 -14.73 -8.65
C GLY A 47 8.78 -15.19 -7.60
N LYS A 48 8.68 -14.47 -6.46
CA LYS A 48 7.67 -14.72 -5.41
C LYS A 48 6.78 -13.49 -5.25
N ASP A 49 5.50 -13.72 -4.96
CA ASP A 49 4.58 -12.68 -4.53
C ASP A 49 4.52 -12.65 -2.99
N TYR A 50 3.99 -11.57 -2.43
CA TYR A 50 3.96 -11.36 -0.98
C TYR A 50 2.61 -10.82 -0.52
N VAL A 51 2.28 -11.10 0.74
CA VAL A 51 1.29 -10.33 1.49
C VAL A 51 2.01 -9.66 2.64
N VAL A 52 1.93 -8.33 2.69
CA VAL A 52 2.40 -7.56 3.85
C VAL A 52 1.24 -7.35 4.80
N PHE A 53 1.46 -7.64 6.07
CA PHE A 53 0.58 -7.33 7.18
C PHE A 53 1.23 -6.24 8.03
N LEU A 54 0.45 -5.22 8.36
CA LEU A 54 0.79 -4.24 9.37
C LEU A 54 0.12 -4.68 10.66
N VAL A 55 0.93 -5.14 11.59
CA VAL A 55 0.49 -5.75 12.84
C VAL A 55 0.65 -4.73 13.96
N ASP A 56 -0.40 -4.56 14.75
CA ASP A 56 -0.34 -3.79 15.98
C ASP A 56 0.62 -4.48 16.97
N PRO A 57 1.69 -3.82 17.43
CA PRO A 57 2.68 -4.46 18.29
C PRO A 57 2.15 -4.77 19.70
N ASP A 58 1.08 -4.12 20.15
CA ASP A 58 0.51 -4.32 21.48
C ASP A 58 -0.49 -5.47 21.51
N THR A 59 -1.27 -5.67 20.43
CA THR A 59 -2.28 -6.74 20.35
C THR A 59 -1.88 -7.93 19.49
N ASP A 60 -0.83 -7.82 18.68
CA ASP A 60 -0.45 -8.75 17.59
C ASP A 60 -1.54 -8.93 16.51
N ASP A 61 -2.55 -8.04 16.49
CA ASP A 61 -3.62 -8.10 15.49
C ASP A 61 -3.22 -7.40 14.18
N PRO A 62 -3.44 -8.04 13.02
CA PRO A 62 -3.25 -7.40 11.73
C PRO A 62 -4.26 -6.26 11.48
N ALA A 63 -3.77 -5.01 11.43
CA ALA A 63 -4.56 -3.81 11.17
C ALA A 63 -4.77 -3.54 9.67
N ILE A 64 -3.80 -3.89 8.83
CA ILE A 64 -3.86 -3.73 7.36
C ILE A 64 -3.18 -4.92 6.69
N ALA A 65 -3.69 -5.35 5.53
CA ALA A 65 -2.94 -6.20 4.61
C ALA A 65 -2.89 -5.64 3.19
N GLY A 66 -1.79 -5.91 2.50
CA GLY A 66 -1.59 -5.58 1.09
C GLY A 66 -0.94 -6.71 0.32
N TYR A 67 -1.36 -6.90 -0.93
CA TYR A 67 -0.76 -7.85 -1.85
C TYR A 67 0.33 -7.17 -2.69
N ILE A 68 1.48 -7.82 -2.77
CA ILE A 68 2.67 -7.33 -3.46
C ILE A 68 3.01 -8.34 -4.57
N ARG A 69 3.07 -7.85 -5.80
CA ARG A 69 3.64 -8.62 -6.91
C ARG A 69 5.16 -8.51 -6.88
N GLY A 70 5.85 -9.65 -6.87
CA GLY A 70 7.31 -9.72 -6.88
C GLY A 70 7.95 -8.93 -8.01
N GLY A 71 9.06 -8.25 -7.73
CA GLY A 71 9.83 -7.50 -8.74
C GLY A 71 9.20 -6.18 -9.15
N THR A 72 8.04 -5.82 -8.60
CA THR A 72 7.42 -4.52 -8.80
C THR A 72 7.63 -3.62 -7.58
N PHE A 73 7.75 -2.31 -7.82
CA PHE A 73 7.81 -1.34 -6.74
C PHE A 73 6.43 -1.15 -6.10
N PHE A 74 6.24 -1.68 -4.89
CA PHE A 74 4.97 -1.57 -4.18
C PHE A 74 4.88 -0.29 -3.35
N ARG A 75 3.70 0.32 -3.35
CA ARG A 75 3.39 1.53 -2.58
C ARG A 75 2.03 1.37 -1.92
N LEU A 76 1.96 1.64 -0.63
CA LEU A 76 0.73 1.64 0.17
C LEU A 76 0.74 2.84 1.10
N LEU A 77 -0.42 3.46 1.28
CA LEU A 77 -0.60 4.45 2.35
C LEU A 77 -1.04 3.74 3.62
N VAL A 78 -0.49 4.19 4.74
CA VAL A 78 -0.60 3.59 6.07
C VAL A 78 -1.08 4.66 7.05
N PRO A 79 -1.96 4.32 8.01
CA PRO A 79 -2.36 5.23 9.07
C PRO A 79 -1.20 5.61 10.00
N PRO A 80 -1.34 6.67 10.80
CA PRO A 80 -0.38 6.93 11.85
C PRO A 80 -0.36 5.80 12.88
N GLY A 81 0.82 5.45 13.38
CA GLY A 81 0.97 4.42 14.40
C GLY A 81 2.29 3.66 14.32
N ASN A 82 2.51 2.80 15.30
CA ASN A 82 3.61 1.84 15.30
C ASN A 82 3.13 0.51 14.73
N TYR A 83 3.85 -0.05 13.77
CA TYR A 83 3.47 -1.32 13.17
C TYR A 83 4.66 -2.27 13.02
N LEU A 84 4.47 -3.54 13.39
CA LEU A 84 5.33 -4.62 12.96
C LEU A 84 4.93 -5.03 11.55
N LEU A 85 5.90 -5.06 10.63
CA LEU A 85 5.67 -5.59 9.29
C LEU A 85 5.95 -7.08 9.26
N ARG A 86 4.92 -7.86 8.95
CA ARG A 86 5.00 -9.31 8.73
C ARG A 86 4.69 -9.60 7.27
N PHE A 87 5.51 -10.41 6.62
CA PHE A 87 5.37 -10.79 5.23
C PHE A 87 5.14 -12.28 5.11
N ALA A 88 4.03 -12.66 4.47
CA ALA A 88 3.88 -13.98 3.86
C ALA A 88 4.41 -13.92 2.43
N TYR A 89 5.03 -15.00 1.94
CA TYR A 89 5.54 -15.06 0.58
C TYR A 89 5.43 -16.45 -0.04
N GLY A 90 5.28 -16.49 -1.36
CA GLY A 90 5.19 -17.74 -2.11
C GLY A 90 4.94 -17.53 -3.60
N THR A 91 4.75 -18.64 -4.33
CA THR A 91 4.59 -18.62 -5.79
C THR A 91 3.16 -18.91 -6.23
N ASP A 92 2.34 -19.50 -5.36
CA ASP A 92 1.07 -20.10 -5.71
C ASP A 92 -0.06 -19.56 -4.82
N TRP A 93 -0.65 -18.45 -5.22
CA TRP A 93 -1.74 -17.81 -4.49
C TRP A 93 -2.99 -18.71 -4.44
N ARG A 94 -3.56 -18.89 -3.24
CA ARG A 94 -4.71 -19.73 -2.92
C ARG A 94 -5.88 -18.97 -2.31
N GLY A 95 -5.76 -17.66 -2.13
CA GLY A 95 -6.79 -16.80 -1.51
C GLY A 95 -6.29 -16.13 -0.23
N GLN A 96 -7.11 -15.27 0.36
CA GLN A 96 -6.69 -14.48 1.52
C GLN A 96 -6.53 -15.30 2.81
N ASP A 97 -7.27 -16.40 2.93
CA ASP A 97 -7.23 -17.29 4.10
C ASP A 97 -6.05 -18.27 4.01
N ASP A 98 -5.83 -18.84 2.83
CA ASP A 98 -4.77 -19.85 2.58
C ASP A 98 -3.44 -19.27 2.07
N LEU A 99 -3.43 -17.99 1.68
CA LEU A 99 -2.28 -17.24 1.16
C LEU A 99 -1.58 -17.93 0.00
N PHE A 100 -0.39 -18.50 0.20
CA PHE A 100 0.36 -19.22 -0.83
C PHE A 100 0.33 -20.74 -0.62
N GLY A 101 -0.62 -21.24 0.17
CA GLY A 101 -0.77 -22.64 0.53
C GLY A 101 0.24 -23.14 1.57
N PRO A 102 0.46 -24.46 1.67
CA PRO A 102 1.33 -25.07 2.67
C PRO A 102 2.79 -24.60 2.63
N ASP A 103 3.25 -24.15 1.46
CA ASP A 103 4.61 -23.66 1.24
C ASP A 103 4.76 -22.15 1.51
N THR A 104 3.76 -21.52 2.14
CA THR A 104 3.83 -20.10 2.52
C THR A 104 4.98 -19.87 3.48
N GLY A 105 5.99 -19.13 3.01
CA GLY A 105 7.08 -18.67 3.85
C GLY A 105 6.71 -17.39 4.59
N TRP A 106 7.37 -17.15 5.72
CA TRP A 106 7.11 -15.99 6.58
C TRP A 106 8.41 -15.28 6.97
N THR A 107 8.36 -13.96 7.04
CA THR A 107 9.44 -13.12 7.58
C THR A 107 8.85 -11.87 8.23
N GLN A 108 9.51 -11.31 9.24
CA GLN A 108 9.01 -10.15 9.98
C GLN A 108 10.17 -9.21 10.30
N ILE A 109 9.87 -7.92 10.44
CA ILE A 109 10.83 -6.94 10.94
C ILE A 109 11.06 -7.10 12.45
N ASP A 110 12.28 -6.82 12.90
CA ASP A 110 12.67 -6.95 14.32
C ASP A 110 12.08 -5.85 15.21
N LYS A 111 11.85 -4.65 14.66
CA LYS A 111 11.37 -3.49 15.40
C LYS A 111 10.17 -2.84 14.71
N PRO A 112 9.17 -2.37 15.46
CA PRO A 112 8.05 -1.62 14.87
C PRO A 112 8.54 -0.38 14.12
N LEU A 113 7.85 -0.05 13.05
CA LEU A 113 8.04 1.16 12.27
C LEU A 113 7.07 2.23 12.75
N ASP A 114 7.55 3.45 12.95
CA ASP A 114 6.80 4.57 13.52
C ASP A 114 6.34 5.54 12.43
N PHE A 115 5.09 5.39 12.00
CA PHE A 115 4.47 6.25 11.00
C PHE A 115 3.83 7.45 11.69
N ARG A 116 4.50 8.61 11.62
CA ARG A 116 4.04 9.82 12.31
C ARG A 116 4.47 11.10 11.64
N VAL A 117 3.88 12.20 12.11
CA VAL A 117 4.38 13.55 11.81
C VAL A 117 5.61 13.83 12.69
N ILE A 118 6.67 14.34 12.07
CA ILE A 118 7.88 14.84 12.74
C ILE A 118 7.85 16.37 12.64
N GLY A 119 7.80 17.05 13.79
CA GLY A 119 7.66 18.51 13.84
C GLY A 119 6.31 18.96 13.27
N THR A 120 6.32 19.94 12.37
CA THR A 120 5.08 20.57 11.84
C THR A 120 4.76 20.22 10.40
N SER A 121 5.71 19.70 9.63
CA SER A 121 5.57 19.54 8.18
C SER A 121 6.25 18.30 7.61
N ARG A 122 6.77 17.40 8.43
CA ARG A 122 7.41 16.16 7.95
C ARG A 122 6.53 14.97 8.29
N ARG A 123 6.33 14.07 7.34
CA ARG A 123 5.64 12.79 7.53
C ARG A 123 6.65 11.67 7.37
N SER A 124 6.83 10.85 8.39
CA SER A 124 7.74 9.71 8.31
C SER A 124 7.04 8.52 7.66
N GLY A 125 7.60 8.07 6.53
CA GLY A 125 7.25 6.81 5.89
C GLY A 125 8.46 5.88 5.86
N TYR A 126 8.35 4.75 5.17
CA TYR A 126 9.44 3.77 5.14
C TYR A 126 9.60 3.12 3.77
N LEU A 127 10.86 2.85 3.40
CA LEU A 127 11.24 1.96 2.32
C LEU A 127 11.80 0.67 2.90
N VAL A 128 11.13 -0.44 2.61
CA VAL A 128 11.52 -1.78 3.05
C VAL A 128 12.06 -2.57 1.87
N THR A 129 13.22 -3.19 2.05
CA THR A 129 13.84 -4.03 1.01
C THR A 129 13.92 -5.46 1.48
N LEU A 130 13.33 -6.38 0.69
CA LEU A 130 13.42 -7.82 0.89
C LEU A 130 14.30 -8.45 -0.17
N ILE A 131 15.18 -9.35 0.26
CA ILE A 131 15.99 -10.19 -0.62
C ILE A 131 15.86 -11.65 -0.21
N GLU A 132 16.14 -12.56 -1.14
CA GLU A 132 16.27 -13.98 -0.85
C GLU A 132 17.73 -14.29 -0.49
N GLU A 133 17.93 -14.92 0.66
CA GLU A 133 19.23 -15.38 1.13
C GLU A 133 19.09 -16.82 1.62
N ASN A 134 19.88 -17.73 1.05
CA ASN A 134 19.85 -19.16 1.38
C ASN A 134 18.43 -19.79 1.32
N GLY A 135 17.61 -19.36 0.35
CA GLY A 135 16.24 -19.85 0.16
C GLY A 135 15.20 -19.27 1.13
N SER A 136 15.59 -18.33 2.00
CA SER A 136 14.69 -17.64 2.93
C SER A 136 14.62 -16.16 2.59
N MET A 137 13.42 -15.56 2.69
CA MET A 137 13.29 -14.12 2.51
C MET A 137 13.72 -13.37 3.76
N LYS A 138 14.58 -12.37 3.57
CA LYS A 138 15.10 -11.51 4.64
C LYS A 138 14.77 -10.06 4.34
N ILE A 139 14.36 -9.35 5.38
CA ILE A 139 14.29 -7.89 5.36
C ILE A 139 15.71 -7.40 5.65
N VAL A 140 16.36 -6.81 4.65
CA VAL A 140 17.75 -6.31 4.80
C VAL A 140 17.81 -4.84 5.16
N GLU A 141 16.72 -4.11 4.90
CA GLU A 141 16.65 -2.69 5.19
C GLU A 141 15.19 -2.28 5.41
N ALA A 142 14.98 -1.44 6.43
CA ALA A 142 13.77 -0.67 6.63
C ALA A 142 14.16 0.78 6.90
N ALA A 143 14.40 1.52 5.82
CA ALA A 143 14.92 2.89 5.88
C ALA A 143 13.77 3.89 6.05
N PRO A 144 13.84 4.81 7.04
CA PRO A 144 12.94 5.94 7.11
C PRO A 144 13.02 6.79 5.83
N GLN A 145 11.86 7.17 5.31
CA GLN A 145 11.69 8.10 4.19
C GLN A 145 10.80 9.24 4.66
N ASP A 146 11.41 10.35 5.06
CA ASP A 146 10.67 11.52 5.49
C ASP A 146 10.18 12.34 4.30
N TRP A 147 8.91 12.69 4.33
CA TRP A 147 8.25 13.52 3.32
C TRP A 147 7.98 14.90 3.89
N CYS A 148 8.59 15.91 3.29
CA CYS A 148 8.46 17.30 3.65
C CYS A 148 7.29 17.93 2.88
N GLN A 149 6.33 18.47 3.63
CA GLN A 149 5.22 19.24 3.10
C GLN A 149 5.67 20.68 2.87
N SER A 150 5.39 21.22 1.70
CA SER A 150 5.77 22.58 1.33
C SER A 150 4.62 23.31 0.65
N LEU A 151 4.56 24.62 0.87
CA LEU A 151 3.52 25.48 0.33
C LEU A 151 4.01 26.12 -0.96
N ARG A 152 3.31 25.85 -2.06
CA ARG A 152 3.46 26.60 -3.29
C ARG A 152 2.33 27.62 -3.38
N ARG A 153 2.69 28.90 -3.36
CA ARG A 153 1.77 29.97 -3.72
C ARG A 153 1.96 30.29 -5.20
N SER A 154 0.91 30.16 -5.99
CA SER A 154 0.85 30.74 -7.33
C SER A 154 0.04 32.02 -7.28
N SER A 155 0.39 32.99 -8.12
CA SER A 155 -0.35 34.24 -8.27
C SER A 155 -0.49 34.53 -9.75
N GLN A 156 -1.73 34.71 -10.19
CA GLN A 156 -2.05 35.01 -11.59
C GLN A 156 -2.97 36.21 -11.63
N ILE A 157 -2.67 37.18 -12.49
CA ILE A 157 -3.59 38.28 -12.76
C ILE A 157 -4.68 37.75 -13.69
N ARG A 158 -5.92 37.72 -13.20
CA ARG A 158 -7.10 37.32 -13.98
C ARG A 158 -7.98 38.52 -14.26
N GLU A 159 -8.65 38.50 -15.40
CA GLU A 159 -9.66 39.50 -15.76
C GLU A 159 -11.00 39.07 -15.15
N TYR A 160 -11.77 40.02 -14.61
CA TYR A 160 -13.13 39.73 -14.15
C TYR A 160 -14.00 39.27 -15.33
N PRO A 161 -14.90 38.29 -15.13
CA PRO A 161 -15.87 37.91 -16.15
C PRO A 161 -16.71 39.12 -16.57
N LYS A 162 -16.94 39.28 -17.88
CA LYS A 162 -17.67 40.43 -18.45
C LYS A 162 -19.19 40.34 -18.24
N ASP A 163 -19.67 39.21 -17.76
CA ASP A 163 -21.07 38.81 -17.61
C ASP A 163 -21.58 38.91 -16.16
N LEU A 164 -20.93 39.71 -15.32
CA LEU A 164 -21.41 40.02 -13.97
C LEU A 164 -22.81 40.66 -14.03
N PRO A 165 -23.80 40.17 -13.23
CA PRO A 165 -25.14 40.74 -13.21
C PRO A 165 -25.09 42.23 -12.83
N GLY A 166 -25.67 43.10 -13.67
CA GLY A 166 -25.74 44.54 -13.43
C GLY A 166 -24.70 45.40 -14.14
N THR A 167 -23.82 44.82 -14.99
CA THR A 167 -22.90 45.62 -15.83
C THR A 167 -23.44 45.67 -17.27
N THR A 168 -23.97 46.83 -17.69
CA THR A 168 -24.40 47.08 -19.08
C THR A 168 -23.42 47.94 -19.86
N ASP A 169 -22.31 48.33 -19.24
CA ASP A 169 -21.32 49.22 -19.84
C ASP A 169 -20.27 48.43 -20.62
N ARG A 170 -20.33 48.54 -21.95
CA ARG A 170 -19.40 47.87 -22.89
C ARG A 170 -18.01 48.51 -22.90
N ASP A 171 -17.89 49.75 -22.41
CA ASP A 171 -16.65 50.54 -22.44
C ASP A 171 -15.96 50.58 -21.06
N ALA A 172 -16.52 49.87 -20.06
CA ALA A 172 -15.93 49.78 -18.73
C ALA A 172 -14.50 49.19 -18.80
N PRO A 173 -13.54 49.76 -18.05
CA PRO A 173 -12.18 49.25 -18.04
C PRO A 173 -12.15 47.81 -17.55
N LYS A 174 -11.36 46.98 -18.21
CA LYS A 174 -11.15 45.58 -17.84
C LYS A 174 -10.61 45.49 -16.42
N LEU A 175 -11.48 45.17 -15.46
CA LEU A 175 -11.08 44.95 -14.07
C LEU A 175 -10.23 43.69 -13.99
N ARG A 176 -9.09 43.80 -13.32
CA ARG A 176 -8.19 42.68 -13.07
C ARG A 176 -8.11 42.43 -11.57
N TYR A 177 -8.09 41.16 -11.20
CA TYR A 177 -7.83 40.74 -9.82
C TYR A 177 -6.64 39.80 -9.78
N LEU A 178 -5.98 39.78 -8.62
CA LEU A 178 -4.92 38.83 -8.34
C LEU A 178 -5.56 37.54 -7.82
N ASP A 179 -5.60 36.50 -8.64
CA ASP A 179 -5.95 35.16 -8.21
C ASP A 179 -4.75 34.53 -7.51
N GLN A 180 -4.92 34.13 -6.25
CA GLN A 180 -3.85 33.52 -5.44
C GLN A 180 -4.28 32.13 -5.02
N GLN A 181 -3.53 31.13 -5.49
CA GLN A 181 -3.78 29.75 -5.13
C GLN A 181 -2.63 29.24 -4.28
N VAL A 182 -2.97 28.59 -3.18
CA VAL A 182 -2.01 27.92 -2.31
C VAL A 182 -2.21 26.42 -2.47
N GLN A 183 -1.14 25.72 -2.84
CA GLN A 183 -1.12 24.28 -3.00
C GLN A 183 -0.07 23.69 -2.05
N ILE A 184 -0.46 22.68 -1.28
CA ILE A 184 0.48 21.87 -0.52
C ILE A 184 1.01 20.78 -1.44
N TYR A 185 2.32 20.59 -1.47
CA TYR A 185 2.94 19.48 -2.17
C TYR A 185 4.00 18.81 -1.30
N ASP A 186 4.11 17.50 -1.45
CA ASP A 186 5.02 16.66 -0.68
C ASP A 186 6.24 16.29 -1.53
N ARG A 187 7.43 16.31 -0.94
CA ARG A 187 8.67 15.78 -1.52
C ARG A 187 9.45 15.02 -0.47
N LEU A 188 10.32 14.10 -0.89
CA LEU A 188 11.32 13.55 0.02
C LEU A 188 12.16 14.69 0.60
N CYS A 189 12.36 14.67 1.92
CA CYS A 189 13.25 15.60 2.58
C CYS A 189 14.69 15.37 2.07
N ALA A 190 15.41 16.47 1.81
CA ALA A 190 16.82 16.46 1.43
C ALA A 190 17.73 16.56 2.66
#